data_AF-W0GUX5-F1
#
_entry.id   AF-W0GUX5-F1
#
_cell.length_a   1.000
_cell.length_b   1.000
_cell.length_c   1.000
_cell.angle_alpha   90.00
_cell.angle_beta   90.00
_cell.angle_gamma   90.00
#
_symmetry.space_group_name_H-M   'P 1'
#
loop_
_entity.id
_entity.type
_entity.pdbx_description
1 polymer ?
#
loop_
_entity_poly.entity_id
_entity_poly.type
_entity_poly.pdbx_seq_one_letter_code
_entity_poly.pdbx_strand_id
1 'polypeptide(L)'
;MAEKSSSPAEFAVFDRDLDAAWTERYLQSPRLAVDTEAMGLIHGRDRLCLVQIADAEDRVACVRIGLGQTEAPNLKRLLEAPTVEKVFHFARFDVAALAAGLGIEVNPVFCTKVGSRLGRTYTPRHGLKDLVMELVGVELDKGAQSSDWGRVDELTDAQLAYAANDVRYLLPARERLEKMLRREGRWDLAQRCFQCVPVVAELDRLRFHQIFEH
;
A
#
# COMPACT_ATOMS: atom_id res chain seq x y z
N MET A 1 22.15 15.04 -2.36
CA MET A 1 20.96 14.17 -2.43
C MET A 1 20.77 13.86 -3.89
N ALA A 2 20.65 12.58 -4.28
CA ALA A 2 20.33 12.25 -5.66
C ALA A 2 18.91 12.77 -5.93
N GLU A 3 18.75 13.65 -6.91
CA GLU A 3 17.43 13.99 -7.46
C GLU A 3 16.80 12.70 -7.96
N LYS A 4 15.78 12.19 -7.26
CA LYS A 4 14.99 11.10 -7.80
C LYS A 4 14.20 11.65 -8.98
N SER A 5 14.28 10.94 -10.11
CA SER A 5 13.50 11.22 -11.32
C SER A 5 12.02 11.40 -10.98
N SER A 6 11.37 12.40 -11.59
CA SER A 6 9.93 12.61 -11.47
C SER A 6 9.12 11.41 -11.94
N SER A 7 9.65 10.62 -12.87
CA SER A 7 9.02 9.42 -13.44
C SER A 7 9.64 8.13 -12.87
N PRO A 8 8.85 7.04 -12.73
CA PRO A 8 9.35 5.71 -12.39
C PRO A 8 10.46 5.23 -13.35
N ALA A 9 11.33 4.33 -12.88
CA ALA A 9 12.32 3.68 -13.75
C ALA A 9 11.65 2.80 -14.82
N GLU A 10 10.56 2.14 -14.46
CA GLU A 10 9.68 1.40 -15.37
C GLU A 10 8.24 1.58 -14.87
N PHE A 11 7.30 1.79 -15.78
CA PHE A 11 5.88 1.95 -15.45
C PHE A 11 5.03 1.08 -16.38
N ALA A 12 4.13 0.30 -15.80
CA ALA A 12 3.16 -0.50 -16.56
C ALA A 12 1.77 -0.38 -15.96
N VAL A 13 0.77 -0.43 -16.84
CA VAL A 13 -0.65 -0.53 -16.48
C VAL A 13 -1.17 -1.87 -16.96
N PHE A 14 -1.88 -2.58 -16.09
CA PHE A 14 -2.49 -3.87 -16.38
C PHE A 14 -3.98 -3.81 -16.16
N ASP A 15 -4.70 -4.64 -16.92
CA ASP A 15 -6.12 -4.86 -16.74
C ASP A 15 -6.37 -6.18 -16.02
N ARG A 16 -7.17 -6.09 -14.96
CA ARG A 16 -7.64 -7.17 -14.10
C ARG A 16 -6.53 -7.81 -13.25
N ASP A 17 -5.37 -8.13 -13.79
CA ASP A 17 -4.31 -8.80 -13.05
C ASP A 17 -2.92 -8.46 -13.60
N LEU A 18 -1.87 -8.70 -12.80
CA LEU A 18 -0.49 -8.62 -13.30
C LEU A 18 -0.23 -9.70 -14.36
N ASP A 19 0.69 -9.42 -15.28
CA ASP A 19 1.22 -10.47 -16.16
C ASP A 19 2.24 -11.37 -15.43
N ALA A 20 2.59 -12.49 -16.06
CA ALA A 20 3.54 -13.45 -15.48
C ALA A 20 4.94 -12.85 -15.29
N ALA A 21 5.41 -12.00 -16.21
CA ALA A 21 6.76 -11.47 -16.18
C ALA A 21 6.97 -10.49 -15.01
N TRP A 22 6.03 -9.57 -14.79
CA TRP A 22 6.02 -8.66 -13.66
C TRP A 22 5.83 -9.41 -12.35
N THR A 23 4.95 -10.42 -12.33
CA THR A 23 4.74 -11.22 -11.12
C THR A 23 6.02 -11.95 -10.70
N GLU A 24 6.72 -12.59 -11.63
CA GLU A 24 8.00 -13.25 -11.31
C GLU A 24 9.08 -12.27 -10.87
N ARG A 25 9.18 -11.11 -11.52
CA ARG A 25 10.13 -10.06 -11.09
C ARG A 25 9.87 -9.61 -9.66
N TYR A 26 8.61 -9.33 -9.33
CA TYR A 26 8.23 -8.89 -7.99
C TYR A 26 8.37 -9.98 -6.92
N LEU A 27 8.23 -11.26 -7.27
CA LEU A 27 8.48 -12.36 -6.33
C LEU A 27 9.96 -12.51 -5.95
N GLN A 28 10.89 -11.98 -6.75
CA GLN A 28 12.32 -11.93 -6.39
C GLN A 28 12.65 -10.77 -5.43
N SER A 29 11.73 -9.81 -5.26
CA SER A 29 11.95 -8.69 -4.36
C SER A 29 11.66 -9.10 -2.90
N PRO A 30 12.53 -8.76 -1.94
CA PRO A 30 12.28 -9.08 -0.53
C PRO A 30 11.11 -8.28 0.07
N ARG A 31 10.75 -7.17 -0.58
CA ARG A 31 9.68 -6.28 -0.17
C ARG A 31 9.10 -5.55 -1.37
N LEU A 32 7.82 -5.24 -1.30
CA LEU A 32 7.09 -4.44 -2.28
C LEU A 32 6.29 -3.38 -1.56
N ALA A 33 6.30 -2.17 -2.09
CA ALA A 33 5.35 -1.13 -1.73
C ALA A 33 4.03 -1.44 -2.42
N VAL A 34 2.91 -1.35 -1.69
CA VAL A 34 1.57 -1.58 -2.21
C VAL A 34 0.62 -0.56 -1.61
N ASP A 35 -0.34 -0.10 -2.39
CA ASP A 35 -1.48 0.69 -1.93
C ASP A 35 -2.63 0.59 -2.95
N THR A 36 -3.83 1.04 -2.59
CA THR A 36 -5.06 0.77 -3.36
C THR A 36 -5.96 1.98 -3.53
N GLU A 37 -6.69 2.01 -4.64
CA GLU A 37 -7.75 2.99 -4.88
C GLU A 37 -9.11 2.31 -4.94
N ALA A 38 -10.11 2.95 -4.35
CA ALA A 38 -11.48 2.47 -4.30
C ALA A 38 -12.49 3.60 -4.58
N MET A 39 -13.74 3.24 -4.83
CA MET A 39 -14.83 4.23 -4.99
C MET A 39 -15.10 5.09 -3.75
N GLY A 40 -14.52 4.73 -2.61
CA GLY A 40 -14.77 5.32 -1.31
C GLY A 40 -14.23 4.43 -0.19
N LEU A 41 -14.62 4.73 1.04
CA LEU A 41 -14.01 4.15 2.25
C LEU A 41 -14.81 2.99 2.88
N ILE A 42 -15.95 2.60 2.31
CA ILE A 42 -16.83 1.58 2.89
C ILE A 42 -16.67 0.25 2.16
N HIS A 43 -15.92 -0.68 2.77
CA HIS A 43 -15.78 -2.04 2.27
C HIS A 43 -17.14 -2.72 2.02
N GLY A 44 -17.28 -3.39 0.88
CA GLY A 44 -18.50 -4.06 0.42
C GLY A 44 -19.51 -3.15 -0.30
N ARG A 45 -19.45 -1.82 -0.09
CA ARG A 45 -20.20 -0.83 -0.88
C ARG A 45 -19.32 -0.22 -1.96
N ASP A 46 -18.14 0.23 -1.55
CA ASP A 46 -17.18 0.91 -2.39
C ASP A 46 -16.17 -0.13 -2.89
N ARG A 47 -16.22 -0.43 -4.19
CA ARG A 47 -15.37 -1.46 -4.79
C ARG A 47 -13.92 -1.00 -4.90
N LEU A 48 -13.02 -1.98 -4.89
CA LEU A 48 -11.63 -1.84 -5.32
C LEU A 48 -11.59 -1.47 -6.81
N CYS A 49 -10.74 -0.52 -7.17
CA CYS A 49 -10.60 0.01 -8.53
C CYS A 49 -9.17 -0.10 -9.05
N LEU A 50 -8.17 0.07 -8.19
CA LEU A 50 -6.76 0.00 -8.56
C LEU A 50 -5.95 -0.67 -7.46
N VAL A 51 -4.99 -1.49 -7.86
CA VAL A 51 -3.89 -1.95 -7.00
C VAL A 51 -2.60 -1.42 -7.61
N GLN A 52 -1.81 -0.70 -6.83
CA GLN A 52 -0.53 -0.18 -7.28
C GLN A 52 0.61 -0.80 -6.47
N ILE A 53 1.72 -1.09 -7.16
CA ILE A 53 2.85 -1.85 -6.62
C ILE A 53 4.14 -1.21 -7.09
N ALA A 54 5.12 -1.10 -6.20
CA ALA A 54 6.48 -0.71 -6.55
C ALA A 54 7.52 -1.55 -5.82
N ASP A 55 8.67 -1.78 -6.45
CA ASP A 55 9.82 -2.43 -5.82
C ASP A 55 10.96 -1.44 -5.52
N ALA A 56 12.11 -1.97 -5.10
CA ALA A 56 13.27 -1.16 -4.74
C ALA A 56 13.97 -0.55 -5.97
N GLU A 57 13.75 -1.13 -7.16
CA GLU A 57 14.25 -0.71 -8.45
C GLU A 57 13.39 0.39 -9.10
N ASP A 58 12.36 0.88 -8.40
CA ASP A 58 11.42 1.89 -8.89
C ASP A 58 10.62 1.42 -10.12
N ARG A 59 10.37 0.11 -10.23
CA ARG A 59 9.45 -0.47 -11.22
C ARG A 59 8.04 -0.47 -10.65
N VAL A 60 7.15 0.28 -11.29
CA VAL A 60 5.80 0.53 -10.81
C VAL A 60 4.77 -0.13 -11.72
N ALA A 61 3.86 -0.90 -11.13
CA ALA A 61 2.71 -1.47 -11.82
C ALA A 61 1.41 -0.90 -11.23
N CYS A 62 0.48 -0.52 -12.09
CA CYS A 62 -0.89 -0.15 -11.74
C CYS A 62 -1.84 -1.19 -12.35
N VAL A 63 -2.58 -1.92 -11.52
CA VAL A 63 -3.52 -2.97 -11.96
C VAL A 63 -4.95 -2.49 -11.75
N ARG A 64 -5.66 -2.30 -12.86
CA ARG A 64 -7.06 -1.88 -12.91
C ARG A 64 -7.97 -3.04 -12.58
N ILE A 65 -8.84 -2.86 -11.59
CA ILE A 65 -9.78 -3.89 -11.16
C ILE A 65 -11.16 -3.60 -11.76
N GLY A 66 -11.64 -4.56 -12.56
CA GLY A 66 -12.91 -4.45 -13.26
C GLY A 66 -14.12 -4.50 -12.32
N LEU A 67 -15.23 -3.89 -12.73
CA LEU A 67 -16.50 -3.99 -12.01
C LEU A 67 -16.93 -5.47 -11.92
N GLY A 68 -17.22 -5.94 -10.71
CA GLY A 68 -17.64 -7.33 -10.45
C GLY A 68 -16.50 -8.36 -10.51
N GLN A 69 -15.24 -7.93 -10.68
CA GLN A 69 -14.10 -8.82 -10.59
C GLN A 69 -13.86 -9.25 -9.15
N THR A 70 -13.69 -10.56 -8.95
CA THR A 70 -13.49 -11.17 -7.62
C THR A 70 -12.18 -11.96 -7.51
N GLU A 71 -11.39 -12.04 -8.60
CA GLU A 71 -10.16 -12.81 -8.65
C GLU A 71 -9.07 -12.06 -9.42
N ALA A 72 -7.83 -12.21 -8.97
CA ALA A 72 -6.61 -11.78 -9.65
C ALA A 72 -5.49 -12.75 -9.22
N PRO A 73 -5.37 -13.93 -9.85
CA PRO A 73 -4.49 -15.01 -9.38
C PRO A 73 -3.02 -14.61 -9.19
N ASN A 74 -2.48 -13.76 -10.04
CA ASN A 74 -1.09 -13.31 -9.95
C ASN A 74 -0.89 -12.31 -8.81
N LEU A 75 -1.78 -11.33 -8.67
CA LEU A 75 -1.84 -10.46 -7.49
C LEU A 75 -2.00 -11.27 -6.21
N LYS A 76 -2.90 -12.26 -6.18
CA LYS A 76 -3.10 -13.14 -5.01
C LYS A 76 -1.82 -13.88 -4.66
N ARG A 77 -1.19 -14.54 -5.63
CA ARG A 77 0.09 -15.25 -5.43
C ARG A 77 1.17 -14.33 -4.86
N LEU A 78 1.26 -13.10 -5.36
CA LEU A 78 2.24 -12.12 -4.92
C LEU A 78 1.98 -11.58 -3.51
N LEU A 79 0.75 -11.18 -3.24
CA LEU A 79 0.36 -10.52 -2.00
C LEU A 79 0.21 -11.51 -0.83
N GLU A 80 0.04 -12.80 -1.11
CA GLU A 80 0.05 -13.88 -0.12
C GLU A 80 1.43 -14.53 0.05
N ALA A 81 2.42 -14.18 -0.79
CA ALA A 81 3.76 -14.78 -0.72
C ALA A 81 4.46 -14.45 0.62
N PRO A 82 4.81 -15.45 1.45
CA PRO A 82 5.41 -15.22 2.75
C PRO A 82 6.85 -14.67 2.66
N THR A 83 7.49 -14.81 1.50
CA THR A 83 8.86 -14.38 1.22
C THR A 83 8.96 -12.90 0.84
N VAL A 84 7.83 -12.22 0.62
CA VAL A 84 7.79 -10.83 0.15
C VAL A 84 7.03 -9.99 1.18
N GLU A 85 7.70 -9.03 1.82
CA GLU A 85 7.03 -8.08 2.73
C GLU A 85 6.23 -7.04 1.95
N LYS A 86 4.94 -6.89 2.23
CA LYS A 86 4.09 -5.86 1.62
C LYS A 86 4.05 -4.62 2.50
N VAL A 87 4.58 -3.51 2.00
CA VAL A 87 4.72 -2.24 2.69
C VAL A 87 3.60 -1.30 2.23
N PHE A 88 2.72 -0.93 3.15
CA PHE A 88 1.62 0.00 2.89
C PHE A 88 1.75 1.25 3.75
N HIS A 89 0.99 2.30 3.41
CA HIS A 89 0.69 3.39 4.32
C HIS A 89 -0.77 3.33 4.76
N PHE A 90 -1.01 3.03 6.05
CA PHE A 90 -2.35 2.76 6.58
C PHE A 90 -3.01 1.48 6.06
N ALA A 91 -2.19 0.42 5.94
CA ALA A 91 -2.53 -0.95 5.53
C ALA A 91 -3.90 -1.52 5.95
N ARG A 92 -4.46 -1.08 7.09
CA ARG A 92 -5.75 -1.53 7.61
C ARG A 92 -6.86 -1.42 6.56
N PHE A 93 -6.88 -0.33 5.78
CA PHE A 93 -7.86 -0.14 4.72
C PHE A 93 -7.60 -1.05 3.52
N ASP A 94 -6.38 -1.03 3.00
CA ASP A 94 -5.99 -1.75 1.78
C ASP A 94 -6.13 -3.26 1.93
N VAL A 95 -5.69 -3.79 3.07
CA VAL A 95 -5.81 -5.22 3.39
C VAL A 95 -7.27 -5.65 3.43
N ALA A 96 -8.17 -4.83 4.01
CA ALA A 96 -9.61 -5.10 4.00
C ALA A 96 -10.20 -4.97 2.59
N ALA A 97 -9.76 -4.00 1.78
CA ALA A 97 -10.22 -3.81 0.41
C ALA A 97 -9.80 -4.96 -0.51
N LEU A 98 -8.56 -5.46 -0.39
CA LEU A 98 -8.03 -6.62 -1.12
C LEU A 98 -8.75 -7.92 -0.73
N ALA A 99 -9.00 -8.12 0.57
CA ALA A 99 -9.77 -9.27 1.04
C ALA A 99 -11.23 -9.23 0.54
N ALA A 100 -11.90 -8.08 0.67
CA ALA A 100 -13.29 -7.91 0.25
C ALA A 100 -13.48 -7.96 -1.27
N GLY A 101 -12.55 -7.37 -2.03
CA GLY A 101 -12.64 -7.24 -3.48
C GLY A 101 -12.13 -8.46 -4.24
N LEU A 102 -11.05 -9.08 -3.80
CA LEU A 102 -10.32 -10.11 -4.55
C LEU A 102 -10.06 -11.40 -3.75
N GLY A 103 -10.51 -11.49 -2.50
CA GLY A 103 -10.25 -12.65 -1.64
C GLY A 103 -8.76 -12.88 -1.36
N ILE A 104 -7.99 -11.80 -1.25
CA ILE A 104 -6.53 -11.84 -1.02
C ILE A 104 -6.22 -11.62 0.46
N GLU A 105 -5.49 -12.57 1.06
CA GLU A 105 -5.05 -12.54 2.46
C GLU A 105 -3.60 -12.05 2.57
N VAL A 106 -3.42 -10.73 2.60
CA VAL A 106 -2.08 -10.13 2.53
C VAL A 106 -1.21 -10.52 3.73
N ASN A 107 -0.06 -11.13 3.47
CA ASN A 107 0.91 -11.50 4.50
C ASN A 107 2.33 -11.72 3.90
N PRO A 108 3.43 -11.26 4.53
CA PRO A 108 3.51 -10.35 5.67
C PRO A 108 3.34 -8.87 5.31
N VAL A 109 2.96 -8.07 6.31
CA VAL A 109 2.67 -6.63 6.17
C VAL A 109 3.67 -5.79 6.97
N PHE A 110 4.06 -4.64 6.43
CA PHE A 110 4.63 -3.52 7.17
C PHE A 110 3.74 -2.29 6.95
N CYS A 111 3.25 -1.67 8.03
CA CYS A 111 2.43 -0.47 7.93
C CYS A 111 3.22 0.78 8.35
N THR A 112 3.58 1.62 7.39
CA THR A 112 4.38 2.83 7.63
C THR A 112 3.66 3.84 8.52
N LYS A 113 2.33 3.90 8.51
CA LYS A 113 1.56 4.76 9.43
C LYS A 113 1.65 4.29 10.88
N VAL A 114 1.59 2.98 11.12
CA VAL A 114 1.82 2.39 12.45
C VAL A 114 3.26 2.65 12.90
N GLY A 115 4.24 2.35 12.03
CA GLY A 115 5.65 2.63 12.31
C GLY A 115 5.91 4.11 12.59
N SER A 116 5.24 5.00 11.86
CA SER A 116 5.35 6.44 12.10
C SER A 116 4.76 6.86 13.44
N ARG A 117 3.60 6.32 13.88
CA ARG A 117 3.03 6.67 15.18
C ARG A 117 3.91 6.19 16.34
N LEU A 118 4.58 5.06 16.17
CA LEU A 118 5.48 4.50 17.17
C LEU A 118 6.87 5.17 17.19
N GLY A 119 7.37 5.61 16.03
CA GLY A 119 8.71 6.20 15.90
C GLY A 119 8.74 7.74 15.99
N ARG A 120 7.81 8.43 15.30
CA ARG A 120 7.79 9.90 15.15
C ARG A 120 6.90 10.56 16.21
N THR A 121 7.15 10.27 17.49
CA THR A 121 6.29 10.72 18.62
C THR A 121 6.33 12.22 18.90
N TYR A 122 7.17 12.99 18.19
CA TYR A 122 7.29 14.44 18.28
C TYR A 122 6.31 15.19 17.36
N THR A 123 5.48 14.49 16.58
CA THR A 123 4.52 15.14 15.66
C THR A 123 3.21 14.37 15.59
N PRO A 124 2.06 15.06 15.42
CA PRO A 124 0.80 14.41 15.12
C PRO A 124 0.63 14.07 13.62
N ARG A 125 1.56 14.51 12.76
CA ARG A 125 1.45 14.43 11.29
C ARG A 125 1.97 13.09 10.77
N HIS A 126 1.06 12.13 10.62
CA HIS A 126 1.37 10.76 10.17
C HIS A 126 0.74 10.38 8.83
N GLY A 127 0.28 11.36 8.04
CA GLY A 127 -0.16 11.09 6.67
C GLY A 127 1.04 10.81 5.74
N LEU A 128 0.77 10.16 4.60
CA LEU A 128 1.81 9.73 3.66
C LEU A 128 2.68 10.90 3.18
N LYS A 129 2.05 12.00 2.74
CA LYS A 129 2.75 13.23 2.33
C LYS A 129 3.74 13.72 3.41
N ASP A 130 3.26 13.89 4.65
CA ASP A 130 4.11 14.39 5.73
C ASP A 130 5.25 13.42 6.07
N LEU A 131 4.96 12.12 6.03
CA LEU A 131 5.94 11.06 6.28
C LEU A 131 7.05 11.07 5.22
N VAL A 132 6.67 11.07 3.94
CA VAL A 132 7.60 11.04 2.80
C VAL A 132 8.43 12.32 2.74
N MET A 133 7.80 13.48 2.96
CA MET A 133 8.51 14.75 3.01
C MET A 133 9.59 14.75 4.09
N GLU A 134 9.26 14.29 5.30
CA GLU A 134 10.22 14.31 6.41
C GLU A 134 11.32 13.25 6.28
N LEU A 135 10.96 12.01 5.92
CA LEU A 135 11.91 10.89 5.97
C LEU A 135 12.69 10.69 4.67
N VAL A 136 12.08 11.06 3.54
CA VAL A 136 12.63 10.86 2.19
C VAL A 136 13.03 12.19 1.54
N GLY A 137 12.43 13.31 1.95
CA GLY A 137 12.72 14.63 1.39
C GLY A 137 12.00 14.90 0.07
N VAL A 138 10.89 14.21 -0.19
CA VAL A 138 10.10 14.33 -1.41
C VAL A 138 8.72 14.88 -1.10
N GLU A 139 8.31 15.90 -1.85
CA GLU A 139 6.94 16.42 -1.75
C GLU A 139 6.00 15.63 -2.67
N LEU A 140 4.92 15.08 -2.09
CA LEU A 140 3.86 14.43 -2.84
C LEU A 140 2.76 15.44 -3.24
N ASP A 141 2.29 15.31 -4.48
CA ASP A 141 1.11 16.00 -4.98
C ASP A 141 -0.18 15.31 -4.47
N LYS A 142 -1.23 16.09 -4.21
CA LYS A 142 -2.55 15.62 -3.75
C LYS A 142 -3.63 15.71 -4.83
N GLY A 143 -3.30 16.19 -6.03
CA GLY A 143 -4.28 16.62 -7.03
C GLY A 143 -5.36 15.59 -7.40
N ALA A 144 -5.05 14.29 -7.35
CA ALA A 144 -5.96 13.23 -7.82
C ALA A 144 -6.52 12.31 -6.72
N GLN A 145 -6.24 12.56 -5.44
CA GLN A 145 -6.71 11.71 -4.33
C GLN A 145 -8.24 11.54 -4.31
N SER A 146 -8.97 12.64 -4.54
CA SER A 146 -10.44 12.64 -4.60
C SER A 146 -10.93 12.68 -6.05
N SER A 147 -10.63 11.63 -6.82
CA SER A 147 -11.05 11.49 -8.22
C SER A 147 -12.00 10.30 -8.43
N ASP A 148 -12.65 10.23 -9.59
CA ASP A 148 -13.50 9.09 -9.97
C ASP A 148 -12.63 7.90 -10.40
N TRP A 149 -12.22 7.08 -9.43
CA TRP A 149 -11.47 5.85 -9.68
C TRP A 149 -12.30 4.73 -10.33
N GLY A 150 -13.63 4.89 -10.40
CA GLY A 150 -14.54 3.88 -10.93
C GLY A 150 -14.44 3.70 -12.44
N ARG A 151 -13.97 4.73 -13.15
CA ARG A 151 -13.73 4.70 -14.60
C ARG A 151 -12.35 4.15 -14.89
N VAL A 152 -12.11 2.91 -14.48
CA VAL A 152 -10.80 2.28 -14.59
C VAL A 152 -10.26 2.32 -16.02
N ASP A 153 -11.10 2.11 -17.03
CA ASP A 153 -10.68 2.15 -18.44
C ASP A 153 -10.29 3.55 -18.95
N GLU A 154 -10.61 4.61 -18.19
CA GLU A 154 -10.41 6.03 -18.54
C GLU A 154 -9.51 6.76 -17.52
N LEU A 155 -8.69 6.04 -16.75
CA LEU A 155 -7.78 6.69 -15.81
C LEU A 155 -6.84 7.67 -16.53
N THR A 156 -6.83 8.90 -16.05
CA THR A 156 -6.00 9.98 -16.59
C THR A 156 -4.53 9.81 -16.21
N ASP A 157 -3.63 10.42 -16.99
CA ASP A 157 -2.19 10.46 -16.66
C ASP A 157 -1.93 11.06 -15.26
N ALA A 158 -2.75 12.02 -14.84
CA ALA A 158 -2.66 12.62 -13.50
C ALA A 158 -3.03 11.60 -12.39
N GLN A 159 -4.05 10.78 -12.61
CA GLN A 159 -4.42 9.71 -11.67
C GLN A 159 -3.33 8.63 -11.60
N LEU A 160 -2.79 8.21 -12.74
CA LEU A 160 -1.71 7.22 -12.80
C LEU A 160 -0.42 7.75 -12.16
N ALA A 161 -0.07 9.02 -12.38
CA ALA A 161 1.08 9.65 -11.75
C ALA A 161 0.91 9.79 -10.22
N TYR A 162 -0.30 10.12 -9.76
CA TYR A 162 -0.65 10.13 -8.33
C TYR A 162 -0.49 8.73 -7.72
N ALA A 163 -1.15 7.72 -8.31
CA ALA A 163 -1.12 6.34 -7.83
C ALA A 163 0.31 5.77 -7.79
N ALA A 164 1.14 6.07 -8.79
CA ALA A 164 2.54 5.68 -8.78
C ALA A 164 3.30 6.30 -7.59
N ASN A 165 3.10 7.59 -7.33
CA ASN A 165 3.83 8.29 -6.27
C ASN A 165 3.44 7.85 -4.85
N ASP A 166 2.26 7.27 -4.66
CA ASP A 166 1.84 6.74 -3.36
C ASP A 166 2.62 5.48 -2.93
N VAL A 167 3.27 4.76 -3.86
CA VAL A 167 4.13 3.60 -3.53
C VAL A 167 5.63 3.80 -3.66
N ARG A 168 6.09 4.61 -4.61
CA ARG A 168 7.55 4.74 -4.94
C ARG A 168 8.43 5.12 -3.75
N TYR A 169 7.86 5.76 -2.74
CA TYR A 169 8.60 6.27 -1.58
C TYR A 169 8.34 5.48 -0.29
N LEU A 170 7.49 4.44 -0.31
CA LEU A 170 7.19 3.63 0.87
C LEU A 170 8.39 2.80 1.31
N LEU A 171 9.15 2.18 0.40
CA LEU A 171 10.30 1.36 0.78
C LEU A 171 11.41 2.19 1.46
N PRO A 172 11.83 3.35 0.92
CA PRO A 172 12.73 4.26 1.63
C PRO A 172 12.19 4.72 2.99
N ALA A 173 10.90 5.09 3.06
CA ALA A 173 10.28 5.52 4.32
C ALA A 173 10.28 4.39 5.37
N ARG A 174 9.96 3.17 4.95
CA ARG A 174 10.00 1.95 5.78
C ARG A 174 11.39 1.71 6.37
N GLU A 175 12.46 1.87 5.58
CA GLU A 175 13.84 1.73 6.08
C GLU A 175 14.20 2.77 7.13
N ARG A 176 13.78 4.03 6.93
CA ARG A 176 14.01 5.10 7.92
C ARG A 176 13.23 4.86 9.21
N LEU A 177 11.99 4.38 9.09
CA LEU A 177 11.16 4.01 10.24
C LEU A 177 11.75 2.84 11.01
N GLU A 178 12.24 1.79 10.35
CA GLU A 178 12.91 0.66 11.03
C GLU A 178 14.12 1.16 11.83
N LYS A 179 15.01 1.95 11.23
CA LYS A 179 16.18 2.51 11.94
C LYS A 179 15.77 3.31 13.17
N MET A 180 14.74 4.15 13.04
CA MET A 180 14.20 4.93 14.14
C MET A 180 13.61 4.04 15.24
N LEU A 181 12.76 3.08 14.88
CA LEU A 181 12.12 2.16 15.82
C LEU A 181 13.16 1.31 16.58
N ARG A 182 14.22 0.85 15.90
CA ARG A 182 15.33 0.13 16.55
C ARG A 182 16.10 1.03 17.51
N ARG A 183 16.45 2.25 17.10
CA ARG A 183 17.12 3.24 17.96
C ARG A 183 16.34 3.50 19.25
N GLU A 184 15.01 3.60 19.15
CA GLU A 184 14.12 3.87 20.28
C GLU A 184 13.69 2.61 21.07
N GLY A 185 14.17 1.41 20.71
CA GLY A 185 13.80 0.15 21.37
C GLY A 185 12.33 -0.27 21.16
N ARG A 186 11.69 0.18 20.07
CA ARG A 186 10.26 -0.06 19.76
C ARG A 186 10.03 -1.01 18.59
N TRP A 187 11.10 -1.58 18.03
CA TRP A 187 11.03 -2.44 16.85
C TRP A 187 10.16 -3.69 17.09
N ASP A 188 10.39 -4.43 18.17
CA ASP A 188 9.64 -5.66 18.46
C ASP A 188 8.16 -5.40 18.73
N LEU A 189 7.82 -4.25 19.33
CA LEU A 189 6.44 -3.81 19.47
C LEU A 189 5.82 -3.53 18.10
N ALA A 190 6.52 -2.79 17.24
CA ALA A 190 6.03 -2.48 15.90
C ALA A 190 5.78 -3.74 15.06
N GLN A 191 6.69 -4.73 15.13
CA GLN A 191 6.52 -6.01 14.44
C GLN A 191 5.24 -6.74 14.88
N ARG A 192 4.96 -6.80 16.19
CA ARG A 192 3.71 -7.38 16.71
C ARG A 192 2.49 -6.56 16.25
N CYS A 193 2.58 -5.23 16.23
CA CYS A 193 1.49 -4.40 15.71
C CYS A 193 1.21 -4.67 14.22
N PHE A 194 2.24 -4.91 13.40
CA PHE A 194 2.05 -5.23 11.98
C PHE A 194 1.33 -6.56 11.77
N GLN A 195 1.64 -7.57 12.59
CA GLN A 195 0.95 -8.87 12.59
C GLN A 195 -0.54 -8.77 12.93
N CYS A 196 -0.93 -7.75 13.71
CA CYS A 196 -2.34 -7.51 14.03
C CYS A 196 -3.13 -6.84 12.88
N VAL A 197 -2.46 -6.28 11.86
CA VAL A 197 -3.14 -5.52 10.80
C VAL A 197 -4.18 -6.37 10.05
N PRO A 198 -3.86 -7.58 9.54
CA PRO A 198 -4.85 -8.41 8.86
C PRO A 198 -6.05 -8.76 9.75
N VAL A 199 -5.82 -9.01 11.04
CA VAL A 199 -6.90 -9.28 12.01
C VAL A 199 -7.81 -8.07 12.17
N VAL A 200 -7.24 -6.87 12.34
CA VAL A 200 -8.03 -5.64 12.49
C VAL A 200 -8.79 -5.31 11.21
N ALA A 201 -8.18 -5.53 10.04
CA ALA A 201 -8.84 -5.37 8.74
C ALA A 201 -10.06 -6.30 8.60
N GLU A 202 -9.95 -7.56 9.04
CA GLU A 202 -11.06 -8.51 9.03
C GLU A 202 -12.17 -8.11 10.02
N LEU A 203 -11.82 -7.64 11.22
CA LEU A 203 -12.80 -7.12 12.18
C LEU A 203 -13.61 -5.96 11.60
N ASP A 204 -12.97 -5.03 10.88
CA ASP A 204 -13.66 -3.93 10.20
C ASP A 204 -14.62 -4.42 9.12
N ARG A 205 -14.18 -5.39 8.32
CA ARG A 205 -14.98 -5.98 7.24
C ARG A 205 -16.24 -6.65 7.80
N LEU A 206 -16.10 -7.29 8.96
CA LEU A 206 -17.20 -7.92 9.70
C LEU A 206 -17.97 -6.95 10.62
N ARG A 207 -17.66 -5.65 10.60
CA ARG A 207 -18.31 -4.60 11.40
C ARG A 207 -18.20 -4.80 12.92
N PHE A 208 -17.17 -5.50 13.37
CA PHE A 208 -16.83 -5.52 14.79
C PHE A 208 -16.12 -4.22 15.17
N HIS A 209 -16.86 -3.34 15.84
CA HIS A 209 -16.32 -2.10 16.38
C HIS A 209 -16.13 -2.23 17.89
N GLN A 210 -15.18 -1.48 18.45
CA GLN A 210 -14.98 -1.39 19.91
C GLN A 210 -14.71 -2.73 20.60
N ILE A 211 -14.04 -3.69 19.92
CA ILE A 211 -13.82 -5.07 20.40
C ILE A 211 -13.08 -5.19 21.75
N PHE A 212 -12.47 -4.10 22.22
CA PHE A 212 -11.75 -4.03 23.49
C PHE A 212 -12.46 -3.13 24.53
N GLU A 213 -13.62 -2.58 24.23
CA GLU A 213 -14.46 -1.83 25.17
C GLU A 213 -15.40 -2.78 25.94
N HIS A 214 -15.86 -2.33 27.12
CA HIS A 214 -16.77 -3.08 27.99
C HIS A 214 -18.24 -2.93 27.59
#